data_AF-A0A149Q7M1-F1
#
_entry.id   AF-A0A149Q7M1-F1
#
_cell.length_a   1.000
_cell.length_b   1.000
_cell.length_c   1.000
_cell.angle_alpha   90.00
_cell.angle_beta   90.00
_cell.angle_gamma   90.00
#
_symmetry.space_group_name_H-M   'P 1'
#
loop_
_entity.id
_entity.type
_entity.pdbx_description
1 polymer ?
#
loop_
_entity_poly.entity_id
_entity_poly.type
_entity_poly.pdbx_seq_one_letter_code
_entity_poly.pdbx_strand_id
1 'polypeptide(L)'
;MSATPKVLNSPLPIQICNQDGTLTPQGYAFLRRLWERTGYAPGTDSAWTAQEADIALLSAAQAQSMANAALTEAKAALELATQVLLDAQSIRSQALKALETAQDSSILAATARGNAQAAQNQDESMTFAVMNR
;
A
#
# COMPACT_ATOMS: atom_id res chain seq x y z
N MET A 1 -2.31 16.12 69.63
CA MET A 1 -2.64 17.00 68.49
C MET A 1 -2.80 16.11 67.26
N SER A 2 -4.03 15.79 66.86
CA SER A 2 -4.26 14.93 65.68
C SER A 2 -4.01 15.74 64.42
N ALA A 3 -2.95 15.43 63.70
CA ALA A 3 -2.75 15.96 62.35
C ALA A 3 -3.80 15.31 61.45
N THR A 4 -4.92 16.00 61.24
CA THR A 4 -5.87 15.65 60.17
C THR A 4 -5.10 15.60 58.86
N PRO A 5 -5.13 14.49 58.10
CA PRO A 5 -4.44 14.39 56.83
C PRO A 5 -4.93 15.53 55.92
N LYS A 6 -4.01 16.31 55.36
CA LYS A 6 -4.33 17.39 54.42
C LYS A 6 -5.11 16.76 53.27
N VAL A 7 -6.39 17.08 53.21
CA VAL A 7 -7.31 16.61 52.18
C VAL A 7 -6.80 17.14 50.84
N LEU A 8 -6.09 16.27 50.10
CA LEU A 8 -5.67 16.48 48.71
C LEU A 8 -6.83 16.29 47.72
N ASN A 9 -8.07 16.18 48.20
CA ASN A 9 -9.24 16.29 47.34
C ASN A 9 -9.37 17.74 46.89
N SER A 10 -8.73 18.05 45.76
CA SER A 10 -9.21 19.07 44.82
C SER A 10 -10.72 18.86 44.60
N PRO A 11 -11.53 19.93 44.38
CA PRO A 11 -12.98 19.86 44.17
C PRO A 11 -13.34 19.23 42.81
N LEU A 12 -12.73 18.10 42.50
CA LEU A 12 -13.11 17.24 41.40
C LEU A 12 -14.19 16.28 41.92
N PRO A 13 -15.23 15.99 41.13
CA PRO A 13 -16.35 15.13 41.53
C PRO A 13 -15.98 13.65 41.73
N ILE A 14 -14.68 13.32 41.77
CA ILE A 14 -14.14 11.96 41.77
C ILE A 14 -13.07 11.84 42.86
N GLN A 15 -13.17 10.81 43.67
CA GLN A 15 -12.21 10.48 44.71
C GLN A 15 -10.89 9.94 44.10
N ILE A 16 -9.80 10.69 44.25
CA ILE A 16 -8.48 10.38 43.67
C ILE A 16 -7.66 9.45 44.58
N CYS A 17 -7.90 9.50 45.89
CA CYS A 17 -7.22 8.65 46.87
C CYS A 17 -8.23 7.86 47.74
N ASN A 18 -7.92 6.61 48.02
CA ASN A 18 -8.59 5.78 49.01
C ASN A 18 -8.41 6.33 50.44
N GLN A 19 -9.20 5.82 51.38
CA GLN A 19 -9.15 6.25 52.79
C GLN A 19 -7.80 5.93 53.48
N ASP A 20 -7.06 4.95 52.95
CA ASP A 20 -5.73 4.56 53.39
C ASP A 20 -4.60 5.44 52.81
N GLY A 21 -4.95 6.43 51.98
CA GLY A 21 -4.00 7.33 51.32
C GLY A 21 -3.41 6.79 50.01
N THR A 22 -3.79 5.59 49.57
CA THR A 22 -3.37 5.05 48.26
C THR A 22 -4.16 5.68 47.12
N LEU A 23 -3.57 5.76 45.93
CA LEU A 23 -4.25 6.28 44.74
C LEU A 23 -5.30 5.28 44.23
N THR A 24 -6.49 5.77 43.88
CA THR A 24 -7.50 4.97 43.17
C THR A 24 -7.03 4.71 41.72
N PRO A 25 -7.53 3.68 41.03
CA PRO A 25 -7.22 3.46 39.60
C PRO A 25 -7.55 4.67 38.72
N GLN A 26 -8.61 5.41 39.07
CA GLN A 26 -9.01 6.64 38.40
C GLN A 26 -8.03 7.78 38.70
N GLY A 27 -7.51 7.87 39.92
CA GLY A 27 -6.44 8.79 40.30
C GLY A 27 -5.15 8.55 39.53
N TYR A 28 -4.74 7.28 39.37
CA TYR A 28 -3.60 6.90 38.52
C TYR A 28 -3.81 7.33 37.06
N ALA A 29 -4.97 7.04 36.48
CA ALA A 29 -5.29 7.44 35.11
C ALA A 29 -5.30 8.96 34.92
N PHE A 30 -5.82 9.71 35.91
CA PHE A 30 -5.84 11.17 35.89
C PHE A 30 -4.44 11.76 35.94
N LEU A 31 -3.60 11.32 36.89
CA LEU A 31 -2.22 11.79 37.00
C LEU A 31 -1.40 11.44 35.76
N ARG A 32 -1.60 10.25 35.18
CA ARG A 32 -0.98 9.85 33.92
C ARG A 32 -1.36 10.80 32.77
N ARG A 33 -2.66 11.07 32.59
CA ARG A 33 -3.12 12.01 31.54
C ARG A 33 -2.65 13.44 31.77
N LEU A 34 -2.55 13.87 33.03
CA LEU A 34 -2.01 15.18 33.37
C LEU A 34 -0.54 15.25 32.96
N TRP A 35 0.26 14.24 33.31
CA TRP A 35 1.66 14.12 32.89
C TRP A 35 1.81 14.13 31.37
N GLU A 36 1.06 13.29 30.65
CA GLU A 36 1.07 13.21 29.18
C GLU A 36 0.76 14.58 28.52
N ARG A 37 -0.07 15.40 29.17
CA ARG A 37 -0.48 16.71 28.64
C ARG A 37 0.45 17.86 29.03
N THR A 38 0.98 17.88 30.26
CA THR A 38 1.71 19.05 30.80
C THR A 38 3.16 18.78 31.12
N GLY A 39 3.64 17.53 31.02
CA GLY A 39 5.01 17.15 31.40
C GLY A 39 5.29 17.28 32.91
N TYR A 40 4.24 17.45 33.71
CA TYR A 40 4.32 17.60 35.16
C TYR A 40 3.05 17.06 35.80
N ALA A 41 3.21 16.26 36.85
CA ALA A 41 2.14 15.82 37.73
C ALA A 41 2.64 15.88 39.19
N PRO A 42 1.87 16.45 40.13
CA PRO A 42 2.28 16.49 41.52
C PRO A 42 2.25 15.08 42.13
N GLY A 43 3.31 14.70 42.83
CA GLY A 43 3.40 13.41 43.54
C GLY A 43 3.83 12.21 42.69
N THR A 44 4.27 12.41 41.45
CA THR A 44 4.89 11.33 40.65
C THR A 44 6.32 11.05 41.10
N ASP A 45 6.60 9.77 41.34
CA ASP A 45 7.94 9.27 41.65
C ASP A 45 8.86 9.39 40.42
N SER A 46 10.09 9.87 40.65
CA SER A 46 11.16 9.89 39.65
C SER A 46 11.46 8.50 39.07
N ALA A 47 11.34 7.43 39.87
CA ALA A 47 11.56 6.06 39.40
C ALA A 47 10.46 5.61 38.41
N TRP A 48 9.20 5.95 38.70
CA TRP A 48 8.08 5.69 37.78
C TRP A 48 8.23 6.48 36.47
N THR A 49 8.66 7.73 36.56
CA THR A 49 8.88 8.60 35.39
C THR A 49 10.00 8.05 34.50
N ALA A 50 11.10 7.57 35.11
CA ALA A 50 12.19 6.92 34.38
C ALA A 50 11.70 5.64 33.69
N GLN A 51 10.91 4.82 34.38
CA GLN A 51 10.34 3.60 33.80
C GLN A 51 9.40 3.89 32.61
N GLU A 52 8.51 4.87 32.70
CA GLU A 52 7.65 5.27 31.58
C GLU A 52 8.46 5.85 30.42
N ALA A 53 9.53 6.60 30.70
CA ALA A 53 10.43 7.10 29.67
C ALA A 53 11.15 5.95 28.93
N ASP A 54 11.62 4.93 29.65
CA ASP A 54 12.23 3.74 29.06
C ASP A 54 11.24 2.96 28.19
N ILE A 55 10.00 2.79 28.65
CA ILE A 55 8.93 2.14 27.88
C ILE A 55 8.62 2.96 26.61
N ALA A 56 8.52 4.28 26.74
CA ALA A 56 8.28 5.16 25.61
C ALA A 56 9.41 5.06 24.58
N LEU A 57 10.67 5.04 25.02
CA LEU A 57 11.83 4.91 24.15
C LEU A 57 11.87 3.57 23.41
N LEU A 58 11.61 2.47 24.12
CA LEU A 58 11.51 1.13 23.51
C LEU A 58 10.36 1.06 22.49
N SER A 59 9.20 1.61 22.84
CA SER A 59 8.04 1.63 21.95
C SER A 59 8.31 2.46 20.68
N ALA A 60 9.02 3.59 20.81
CA ALA A 60 9.41 4.43 19.69
C ALA A 60 10.42 3.71 18.78
N ALA A 61 11.41 3.03 19.35
CA ALA A 61 12.37 2.24 18.59
C ALA A 61 11.69 1.10 17.83
N GLN A 62 10.75 0.40 18.46
CA GLN A 62 9.96 -0.65 17.82
C GLN A 62 9.09 -0.08 16.67
N ALA A 63 8.39 1.03 16.90
CA ALA A 63 7.58 1.69 15.88
C ALA A 63 8.44 2.13 14.68
N GLN A 64 9.63 2.68 14.92
CA GLN A 64 10.57 3.05 13.87
C GLN A 64 11.06 1.84 13.09
N SER A 65 11.39 0.74 13.78
CA SER A 65 11.80 -0.51 13.12
C SER A 65 10.70 -1.07 12.22
N MET A 66 9.45 -1.11 12.70
CA MET A 66 8.30 -1.56 11.90
C MET A 66 8.04 -0.65 10.71
N ALA A 67 8.13 0.67 10.89
CA ALA A 67 7.97 1.64 9.81
C ALA A 67 9.04 1.46 8.71
N ASN A 68 10.28 1.20 9.11
CA ASN A 68 11.37 0.93 8.16
C ASN A 68 11.14 -0.38 7.40
N ALA A 69 10.70 -1.44 8.08
CA ALA A 69 10.35 -2.72 7.43
C ALA A 69 9.22 -2.54 6.40
N ALA A 70 8.14 -1.85 6.78
CA ALA A 70 7.03 -1.54 5.88
C ALA A 70 7.48 -0.71 4.67
N LEU A 71 8.39 0.26 4.87
CA LEU A 71 8.97 1.05 3.78
C LEU A 71 9.78 0.18 2.82
N THR A 72 10.57 -0.76 3.33
CA THR A 72 11.36 -1.68 2.49
C THR A 72 10.47 -2.59 1.67
N GLU A 73 9.40 -3.13 2.25
CA GLU A 73 8.44 -3.97 1.55
C GLU A 73 7.68 -3.19 0.47
N ALA A 74 7.25 -1.96 0.78
CA ALA A 74 6.58 -1.09 -0.19
C ALA A 74 7.48 -0.76 -1.39
N LYS A 75 8.79 -0.54 -1.16
CA LYS A 75 9.76 -0.32 -2.24
C LYS A 75 9.93 -1.55 -3.12
N ALA A 76 10.05 -2.74 -2.51
CA ALA A 76 10.16 -4.00 -3.26
C ALA A 76 8.89 -4.27 -4.09
N ALA A 77 7.71 -4.01 -3.53
CA ALA A 77 6.44 -4.15 -4.25
C ALA A 77 6.35 -3.16 -5.43
N LEU A 78 6.82 -1.92 -5.25
CA LEU A 78 6.87 -0.93 -6.32
C LEU A 78 7.84 -1.36 -7.44
N GLU A 79 9.01 -1.89 -7.11
CA GLU A 79 9.97 -2.40 -8.09
C GLU A 79 9.41 -3.60 -8.88
N LEU A 80 8.71 -4.52 -8.21
CA LEU A 80 8.03 -5.62 -8.90
C LEU A 80 6.94 -5.09 -9.84
N ALA A 81 6.15 -4.10 -9.39
CA ALA A 81 5.11 -3.50 -10.20
C ALA A 81 5.67 -2.78 -11.45
N THR A 82 6.83 -2.11 -11.33
CA THR A 82 7.47 -1.48 -12.50
C THR A 82 8.02 -2.51 -13.49
N GLN A 83 8.58 -3.62 -13.01
CA GLN A 83 9.01 -4.72 -13.88
C GLN A 83 7.83 -5.31 -14.66
N VAL A 84 6.72 -5.63 -13.96
CA VAL A 84 5.50 -6.16 -14.61
C VAL A 84 4.93 -5.17 -15.62
N LEU A 85 4.97 -3.86 -15.34
CA LEU A 85 4.54 -2.84 -16.28
C LEU A 85 5.38 -2.85 -17.57
N LEU A 86 6.70 -2.96 -17.45
CA LEU A 86 7.61 -3.03 -18.60
C LEU A 86 7.36 -4.29 -19.42
N ASP A 87 7.16 -5.44 -18.76
CA ASP A 87 6.84 -6.70 -19.43
C ASP A 87 5.50 -6.60 -20.18
N ALA A 88 4.48 -6.02 -19.55
CA ALA A 88 3.18 -5.79 -20.20
C ALA A 88 3.29 -4.85 -21.41
N GLN A 89 4.13 -3.82 -21.34
CA GLN A 89 4.41 -2.94 -22.48
C GLN A 89 5.13 -3.68 -23.62
N SER A 90 6.09 -4.54 -23.29
CA SER A 90 6.78 -5.39 -24.25
C SER A 90 5.79 -6.32 -24.96
N ILE A 91 4.97 -7.05 -24.20
CA ILE A 91 3.91 -7.94 -24.74
C ILE A 91 2.96 -7.16 -25.65
N ARG A 92 2.52 -5.96 -25.23
CA ARG A 92 1.65 -5.11 -26.04
C ARG A 92 2.31 -4.74 -27.37
N SER A 93 3.60 -4.39 -27.37
CA SER A 93 4.30 -4.05 -28.62
C SER A 93 4.44 -5.24 -29.56
N GLN A 94 4.75 -6.42 -29.03
CA GLN A 94 4.81 -7.67 -29.79
C GLN A 94 3.45 -8.03 -30.38
N ALA A 95 2.37 -7.88 -29.61
CA ALA A 95 1.00 -8.14 -30.07
C ALA A 95 0.60 -7.19 -31.21
N LEU A 96 0.97 -5.91 -31.13
CA LEU A 96 0.71 -4.95 -32.21
C LEU A 96 1.48 -5.32 -33.49
N LYS A 97 2.75 -5.74 -33.37
CA LYS A 97 3.53 -6.17 -34.54
C LYS A 97 2.98 -7.46 -35.16
N ALA A 98 2.54 -8.41 -34.34
CA ALA A 98 1.90 -9.63 -34.82
C ALA A 98 0.60 -9.32 -35.56
N LEU A 99 -0.20 -8.37 -35.07
CA LEU A 99 -1.42 -7.91 -35.73
C LEU A 99 -1.13 -7.28 -37.10
N GLU A 100 -0.15 -6.39 -37.18
CA GLU A 100 0.30 -5.79 -38.44
C GLU A 100 0.72 -6.86 -39.45
N THR A 101 1.57 -7.81 -39.02
CA THR A 101 2.03 -8.92 -39.86
C THR A 101 0.88 -9.81 -40.36
N ALA A 102 -0.12 -10.06 -39.51
CA ALA A 102 -1.31 -10.82 -39.87
C ALA A 102 -2.18 -10.08 -40.90
N GLN A 103 -2.33 -8.76 -40.76
CA GLN A 103 -3.04 -7.92 -41.72
C GLN A 103 -2.34 -7.92 -43.08
N ASP A 104 -1.02 -7.72 -43.10
CA ASP A 104 -0.22 -7.76 -44.34
C ASP A 104 -0.33 -9.13 -45.03
N SER A 105 -0.22 -10.21 -44.26
CA SER A 105 -0.37 -11.57 -44.78
C SER A 105 -1.76 -11.84 -45.35
N SER A 106 -2.81 -11.30 -44.71
CA SER A 106 -4.19 -11.39 -45.21
C SER A 106 -4.37 -10.63 -46.53
N ILE A 107 -3.80 -9.43 -46.64
CA ILE A 107 -3.84 -8.63 -47.87
C ILE A 107 -3.12 -9.36 -49.00
N LEU A 108 -1.92 -9.89 -48.75
CA LEU A 108 -1.17 -10.69 -49.72
C LEU A 108 -1.97 -11.92 -50.16
N ALA A 109 -2.57 -12.66 -49.21
CA ALA A 109 -3.39 -13.84 -49.52
C ALA A 109 -4.67 -13.50 -50.31
N ALA A 110 -5.29 -12.35 -50.05
CA ALA A 110 -6.44 -11.88 -50.82
C ALA A 110 -6.02 -11.48 -52.25
N THR A 111 -4.91 -10.75 -52.38
CA THR A 111 -4.39 -10.27 -53.67
C THR A 111 -3.90 -11.43 -54.54
N ALA A 112 -3.16 -12.39 -53.95
CA ALA A 112 -2.70 -13.59 -54.64
C ALA A 112 -3.87 -14.44 -55.17
N ARG A 113 -4.94 -14.60 -54.38
CA ARG A 113 -6.16 -15.29 -54.83
C ARG A 113 -6.87 -14.56 -55.96
N GLY A 114 -7.02 -13.24 -55.86
CA GLY A 114 -7.63 -12.42 -56.92
C GLY A 114 -6.88 -12.51 -58.25
N ASN A 115 -5.54 -12.43 -58.20
CA ASN A 115 -4.70 -12.58 -59.38
C ASN A 115 -4.76 -13.99 -59.99
N ALA A 116 -4.78 -15.03 -59.16
CA ALA A 116 -4.92 -16.41 -59.62
C ALA A 116 -6.26 -16.65 -60.34
N GLN A 117 -7.37 -16.12 -59.81
CA GLN A 117 -8.69 -16.19 -60.44
C GLN A 117 -8.75 -15.40 -61.76
N ALA A 118 -8.14 -14.21 -61.80
CA ALA A 118 -8.07 -13.40 -63.01
C ALA A 118 -7.28 -14.10 -64.14
N ALA A 119 -6.18 -14.79 -63.80
CA ALA A 119 -5.39 -15.56 -64.75
C ALA A 119 -6.17 -16.77 -65.31
N GLN A 120 -6.89 -17.52 -64.45
CA GLN A 120 -7.72 -18.64 -64.90
C GLN A 120 -8.83 -18.20 -65.88
N ASN A 121 -9.53 -17.09 -65.58
CA ASN A 121 -10.58 -16.58 -66.46
C ASN A 121 -10.03 -16.13 -67.84
N GLN A 122 -8.81 -15.61 -67.90
CA GLN A 122 -8.17 -15.25 -69.17
C GLN A 122 -7.84 -16.48 -70.02
N ASP A 123 -7.27 -17.53 -69.42
CA ASP A 123 -6.95 -18.78 -70.12
C ASP A 123 -8.19 -19.51 -70.63
N GLU A 124 -9.28 -19.53 -69.85
CA GLU A 124 -10.57 -20.10 -70.28
C GLU A 124 -11.18 -19.31 -71.45
N SER A 125 -11.07 -17.97 -71.45
CA SER A 125 -11.58 -17.15 -72.58
C SER A 125 -10.75 -17.32 -73.86
N MET A 126 -9.43 -17.50 -73.72
CA MET A 126 -8.51 -17.70 -74.85
C MET A 126 -8.68 -19.09 -75.48
N THR A 127 -8.91 -20.13 -74.67
CA THR A 127 -9.20 -21.49 -75.17
C THR A 127 -10.55 -21.55 -75.89
N PHE A 128 -11.59 -20.87 -75.38
CA PHE A 128 -12.88 -20.75 -76.08
C PHE A 128 -12.77 -20.01 -77.42
N ALA A 129 -11.97 -18.94 -77.48
CA ALA A 129 -11.76 -18.17 -78.72
C ALA A 129 -11.00 -18.95 -79.81
N VAL A 130 -10.13 -19.90 -79.42
CA VAL A 130 -9.37 -20.74 -80.35
C VAL A 130 -10.18 -21.95 -80.84
N MET A 131 -11.05 -22.54 -80.02
CA MET A 131 -11.88 -23.70 -80.39
C MET A 131 -13.06 -23.38 -81.31
N ASN A 132 -13.48 -22.11 -81.40
CA ASN A 132 -14.63 -21.68 -82.23
C ASN A 132 -14.21 -21.07 -83.60
N ARG A 133 -12.99 -21.36 -84.08
CA ARG A 133 -12.56 -21.09 -85.47
C ARG A 133 -12.46 -22.38 -86.26
#